data_AF-A0A7Y7XIZ5-F1
#
_entry.id   AF-A0A7Y7XIZ5-F1
#
_cell.length_a   1.000
_cell.length_b   1.000
_cell.length_c   1.000
_cell.angle_alpha   90.00
_cell.angle_beta   90.00
_cell.angle_gamma   90.00
#
_symmetry.space_group_name_H-M   'P 1'
#
loop_
_entity.id
_entity.type
_entity.pdbx_description
1 polymer ?
#
loop_
_entity_poly.entity_id
_entity_poly.type
_entity_poly.pdbx_seq_one_letter_code
_entity_poly.pdbx_strand_id
1 'polypeptide(L)'
;MEIVDPNRLKIWQALSEFFLDTEIVDSTFDYVARVVIETGYSPQEMHSILWRKVFPVLEANLRSIAGEWAGWTDGWLLQHLSVGASVSKTGDRSIINEISRCWEQVAARLPAAYG
;
A
#
# COMPACT_ATOMS: atom_id res chain seq x y z
N MET A 1 -6.54 -15.42 -21.27
CA MET A 1 -5.49 -15.52 -20.24
C MET A 1 -5.40 -14.16 -19.58
N GLU A 2 -5.86 -14.02 -18.34
CA GLU A 2 -5.45 -12.84 -17.56
C GLU A 2 -3.94 -12.94 -17.41
N ILE A 3 -3.22 -12.01 -18.02
CA ILE A 3 -1.80 -11.84 -17.77
C ILE A 3 -1.71 -11.47 -16.29
N VAL A 4 -1.24 -12.40 -15.46
CA VAL A 4 -0.94 -12.10 -14.06
C VAL A 4 0.14 -11.04 -14.10
N ASP A 5 -0.24 -9.80 -13.82
CA ASP A 5 0.69 -8.68 -13.85
C ASP A 5 1.81 -8.94 -12.81
N PRO A 6 3.06 -9.13 -13.26
CA PRO A 6 4.18 -9.47 -12.39
C PRO A 6 4.54 -8.32 -11.42
N ASN A 7 4.09 -7.09 -11.69
CA ASN A 7 4.36 -5.93 -10.85
C ASN A 7 3.41 -5.81 -9.67
N ARG A 8 2.30 -6.58 -9.64
CA ARG A 8 1.32 -6.52 -8.54
C ARG A 8 1.95 -6.83 -7.18
N LEU A 9 2.83 -7.83 -7.11
CA LEU A 9 3.49 -8.19 -5.86
C LEU A 9 4.38 -7.06 -5.34
N LYS A 10 5.18 -6.44 -6.22
CA LYS A 10 6.04 -5.31 -5.86
C LYS A 10 5.25 -4.14 -5.28
N ILE A 11 4.12 -3.83 -5.93
CA ILE A 11 3.19 -2.80 -5.48
C ILE A 11 2.60 -3.15 -4.11
N TRP A 12 2.17 -4.39 -3.92
CA TRP A 12 1.59 -4.82 -2.65
C TRP A 12 2.61 -4.76 -1.52
N GLN A 13 3.84 -5.22 -1.76
CA GLN A 13 4.93 -5.09 -0.80
C GLN A 13 5.16 -3.62 -0.43
N ALA A 14 5.33 -2.74 -1.42
CA ALA A 14 5.58 -1.33 -1.20
C ALA A 14 4.46 -0.64 -0.40
N LEU A 15 3.19 -0.87 -0.75
CA LEU A 15 2.06 -0.28 -0.04
C LEU A 15 1.84 -0.88 1.35
N SER A 16 2.29 -2.12 1.60
CA SER A 16 2.15 -2.77 2.90
C SER A 16 3.03 -2.11 3.97
N GLU A 17 4.10 -1.43 3.59
CA GLU A 17 4.97 -0.68 4.50
C GLU A 17 4.21 0.34 5.35
N PHE A 18 3.10 0.90 4.83
CA PHE A 18 2.27 1.87 5.59
C PHE A 18 1.48 1.24 6.74
N PHE A 19 1.43 -0.09 6.80
CA PHE A 19 0.62 -0.84 7.75
C PHE A 19 1.45 -1.57 8.79
N LEU A 20 2.78 -1.45 8.74
CA LEU A 20 3.65 -1.97 9.79
C LEU A 20 3.46 -1.18 11.08
N ASP A 21 3.54 -1.87 12.22
CA ASP A 21 3.56 -1.26 13.55
C ASP A 21 4.96 -0.70 13.85
N THR A 22 5.40 0.23 13.00
CA THR A 22 6.71 0.87 13.02
C THR A 22 6.58 2.34 12.63
N GLU A 23 7.52 3.17 13.05
CA GLU A 23 7.58 4.56 12.58
C GLU A 23 7.84 4.61 11.07
N ILE A 24 6.97 5.31 10.32
CA ILE A 24 7.15 5.54 8.89
C ILE A 24 8.06 6.76 8.71
N VAL A 25 9.19 6.54 8.04
CA VAL A 25 10.22 7.54 7.81
C VAL A 25 10.30 7.95 6.33
N ASP A 26 11.03 9.03 6.03
CA ASP A 26 11.13 9.56 4.65
C ASP A 26 11.63 8.53 3.64
N SER A 27 12.55 7.63 4.02
CA SER A 27 13.06 6.58 3.14
C SER A 27 11.98 5.57 2.73
N THR A 28 10.93 5.39 3.54
CA THR A 28 9.78 4.56 3.17
C THR A 28 9.01 5.22 2.03
N PHE A 29 8.78 6.54 2.10
CA PHE A 29 8.09 7.26 1.03
C PHE A 29 8.91 7.28 -0.27
N ASP A 30 10.23 7.47 -0.17
CA ASP A 30 11.13 7.42 -1.33
C ASP A 30 11.13 6.03 -1.99
N TYR A 31 11.12 4.96 -1.17
CA TYR A 31 11.02 3.59 -1.65
C TYR A 31 9.71 3.35 -2.40
N VAL A 32 8.56 3.72 -1.80
CA VAL A 32 7.26 3.52 -2.45
C VAL A 32 7.17 4.33 -3.74
N ALA A 33 7.60 5.60 -3.75
CA ALA A 33 7.63 6.43 -4.95
C ALA A 33 8.48 5.80 -6.07
N ARG A 34 9.65 5.25 -5.73
CA ARG A 34 10.50 4.51 -6.67
C ARG A 34 9.78 3.30 -7.26
N VAL A 35 9.07 2.52 -6.44
CA VAL A 35 8.30 1.36 -6.93
C VAL A 35 7.17 1.78 -7.88
N VAL A 36 6.48 2.90 -7.60
CA VAL A 36 5.48 3.45 -8.54
C VAL A 36 6.10 3.74 -9.90
N ILE A 37 7.25 4.42 -9.92
CA ILE A 37 7.97 4.77 -11.15
C ILE A 37 8.46 3.52 -11.89
N GLU A 38 9.06 2.57 -11.17
CA GLU A 38 9.62 1.33 -11.74
C GLU A 38 8.53 0.43 -12.36
N THR A 39 7.33 0.41 -11.77
CA THR A 39 6.23 -0.44 -12.24
C THR A 39 5.39 0.21 -13.34
N GLY A 40 5.51 1.53 -13.52
CA GLY A 40 4.78 2.30 -14.53
C GLY A 40 3.30 2.51 -14.22
N TYR A 41 2.88 2.19 -12.99
CA TYR A 41 1.51 2.42 -12.54
C TYR A 41 1.25 3.92 -12.32
N SER A 42 0.09 4.40 -12.75
CA SER A 42 -0.33 5.77 -12.47
C SER A 42 -0.62 5.97 -10.97
N PRO A 43 -0.53 7.21 -10.45
CA PRO A 43 -0.87 7.45 -9.04
C PRO A 43 -2.33 7.12 -8.74
N GLN A 44 -3.22 7.27 -9.72
CA GLN A 44 -4.64 6.95 -9.58
C GLN A 44 -4.85 5.44 -9.44
N GLU A 45 -4.14 4.62 -10.23
CA GLU A 45 -4.15 3.16 -10.06
C GLU A 45 -3.59 2.76 -8.71
N MET A 46 -2.49 3.39 -8.28
CA MET A 46 -1.87 3.11 -7.01
C MET A 46 -2.74 3.45 -5.81
N HIS A 47 -3.35 4.63 -5.84
CA HIS A 47 -4.33 5.04 -4.86
C HIS A 47 -5.53 4.07 -4.84
N SER A 48 -6.00 3.64 -6.01
CA SER A 48 -7.07 2.63 -6.11
C SER A 48 -6.68 1.30 -5.47
N ILE A 49 -5.46 0.81 -5.70
CA ILE A 49 -4.95 -0.44 -5.11
C ILE A 49 -4.80 -0.29 -3.59
N LEU A 50 -4.21 0.80 -3.12
CA LEU A 50 -4.06 1.09 -1.70
C LEU A 50 -5.41 1.00 -0.99
N TRP A 51 -6.41 1.74 -1.45
CA TRP A 51 -7.68 1.84 -0.73
C TRP A 51 -8.64 0.65 -0.95
N ARG A 52 -8.59 0.00 -2.11
CA ARG A 52 -9.56 -1.07 -2.45
C ARG A 52 -9.02 -2.48 -2.24
N LYS A 53 -7.72 -2.64 -2.02
CA LYS A 53 -7.09 -3.96 -1.83
C LYS A 53 -6.24 -4.05 -0.59
N VAL A 54 -5.29 -3.13 -0.41
CA VAL A 54 -4.31 -3.25 0.68
C VAL A 54 -4.92 -2.81 2.01
N PHE A 55 -5.52 -1.63 2.05
CA PHE A 55 -6.08 -1.04 3.26
C PHE A 55 -7.07 -1.96 3.99
N PRO A 56 -8.11 -2.52 3.34
CA PRO A 56 -9.12 -3.30 4.06
C PRO A 56 -8.58 -4.61 4.64
N VAL A 57 -7.43 -5.09 4.14
CA VAL A 57 -6.81 -6.32 4.60
C VAL A 57 -5.79 -6.06 5.71
N LEU A 58 -5.06 -4.94 5.65
CA LEU A 58 -3.94 -4.66 6.55
C LEU A 58 -4.25 -3.65 7.67
N GLU A 59 -5.35 -2.88 7.60
CA GLU A 59 -5.64 -1.85 8.62
C GLU A 59 -5.79 -2.41 10.05
N ALA A 60 -6.13 -3.69 10.18
CA ALA A 60 -6.25 -4.35 11.48
C ALA A 60 -4.89 -4.45 12.21
N ASN A 61 -3.77 -4.44 11.47
CA ASN A 61 -2.43 -4.51 12.03
C ASN A 61 -2.14 -3.30 12.93
N LEU A 62 -2.53 -2.11 12.48
CA LEU A 62 -2.35 -0.84 13.19
C LEU A 62 -3.30 -0.67 14.39
N ARG A 63 -4.27 -1.57 14.58
CA ARG A 63 -5.15 -1.59 15.77
C ARG A 63 -4.65 -2.56 16.84
N SER A 64 -3.66 -3.39 16.53
CA SER A 64 -3.06 -4.33 17.47
C SER A 64 -2.14 -3.59 18.44
N ILE A 65 -2.05 -4.07 19.68
CA ILE A 65 -1.12 -3.54 20.70
C ILE A 65 0.35 -3.86 20.33
N ALA A 66 0.54 -4.95 19.58
CA ALA A 66 1.80 -5.33 18.96
C ALA A 66 1.46 -5.91 17.58
N GLY A 67 1.44 -5.05 16.57
CA GLY A 67 1.20 -5.46 15.19
C GLY A 67 2.43 -6.15 14.57
N GLU A 68 2.27 -6.59 13.33
CA GLU A 68 3.38 -7.02 12.48
C GLU A 68 4.34 -5.85 12.23
N TRP A 69 5.63 -6.16 12.29
CA TRP A 69 6.77 -5.22 12.30
C TRP A 69 7.85 -5.65 11.30
N ALA A 70 7.90 -6.93 10.91
CA ALA A 70 8.79 -7.48 9.90
C ALA A 70 8.15 -7.58 8.50
N GLY A 71 6.87 -7.23 8.41
CA GLY A 71 6.08 -7.31 7.19
C GLY A 71 5.60 -8.71 6.83
N TRP A 72 4.99 -8.80 5.64
CA TRP A 72 4.32 -10.01 5.17
C TRP A 72 5.15 -10.69 4.09
N THR A 73 5.17 -12.02 4.12
CA THR A 73 5.83 -12.79 3.05
C THR A 73 5.07 -12.67 1.73
N ASP A 74 5.79 -12.85 0.62
CA ASP A 74 5.22 -12.83 -0.73
C ASP A 74 4.02 -13.77 -0.87
N GLY A 75 4.14 -14.98 -0.36
CA GLY A 75 3.07 -15.97 -0.37
C GLY A 75 1.83 -15.50 0.40
N TRP A 76 2.03 -14.85 1.55
CA TRP A 76 0.93 -14.30 2.34
C TRP A 76 0.24 -13.15 1.60
N LEU A 77 0.99 -12.19 1.05
CA LEU A 77 0.43 -11.07 0.29
C LEU A 77 -0.32 -11.57 -0.94
N LEU A 78 0.24 -12.52 -1.69
CA LEU A 78 -0.42 -13.13 -2.83
C LEU A 78 -1.71 -13.83 -2.42
N GLN A 79 -1.71 -14.56 -1.31
CA GLN A 79 -2.89 -15.28 -0.83
C GLN A 79 -4.02 -14.32 -0.40
N HIS A 80 -3.70 -13.22 0.29
CA HIS A 80 -4.71 -12.36 0.92
C HIS A 80 -5.15 -11.18 0.04
N LEU A 81 -4.30 -10.71 -0.89
CA LEU A 81 -4.59 -9.55 -1.75
C LEU A 81 -5.06 -9.94 -3.16
N SER A 82 -4.82 -11.18 -3.60
CA SER A 82 -5.29 -11.68 -4.91
C SER A 82 -6.77 -12.05 -4.92
N VAL A 83 -7.38 -12.36 -3.76
CA VAL A 83 -8.80 -12.68 -3.67
C VAL A 83 -9.65 -11.44 -3.99
N GLY A 84 -10.79 -11.64 -4.66
CA GLY A 84 -11.66 -10.59 -5.23
C GLY A 84 -12.07 -9.47 -4.25
N ALA A 85 -12.46 -8.33 -4.82
CA ALA A 85 -12.60 -6.99 -4.22
C ALA A 85 -12.93 -6.93 -2.72
N SER A 86 -12.00 -6.41 -1.91
CA SER A 86 -12.32 -5.97 -0.55
C SER A 86 -12.94 -4.58 -0.62
N VAL A 87 -14.27 -4.53 -0.63
CA VAL A 87 -15.04 -3.29 -0.58
C VAL A 87 -15.48 -3.06 0.86
N SER A 88 -14.65 -2.37 1.64
CA SER A 88 -15.17 -1.56 2.74
C SER A 88 -14.35 -0.30 2.94
N LYS A 89 -15.04 0.84 2.97
CA LYS A 89 -14.53 2.15 3.41
C LYS A 89 -14.74 2.37 4.91
N THR A 90 -14.98 1.32 5.69
CA THR A 90 -15.14 1.42 7.14
C THR A 90 -13.80 1.09 7.81
N GLY A 91 -13.03 2.14 8.09
CA GLY A 91 -11.82 2.08 8.89
C GLY A 91 -11.85 3.11 10.01
N ASP A 92 -10.94 2.98 10.98
CA ASP A 92 -10.74 4.01 11.99
C ASP A 92 -10.32 5.31 11.30
N ARG A 93 -10.95 6.45 11.66
CA ARG A 93 -10.67 7.74 11.02
C ARG A 93 -9.22 8.17 11.19
N SER A 94 -8.58 7.84 12.31
CA SER A 94 -7.17 8.15 12.53
C SER A 94 -6.28 7.39 11.55
N ILE A 95 -6.54 6.08 11.37
CA ILE A 95 -5.82 5.24 10.43
C ILE A 95 -6.07 5.72 8.99
N ILE A 96 -7.31 6.06 8.62
CA ILE A 96 -7.61 6.62 7.29
C ILE A 96 -6.81 7.91 7.05
N ASN A 97 -6.78 8.82 8.02
CA ASN A 97 -6.04 10.08 7.88
C ASN A 97 -4.54 9.83 7.77
N GLU A 98 -4.00 8.89 8.53
CA GLU A 98 -2.58 8.56 8.49
C GLU A 98 -2.17 7.91 7.16
N ILE A 99 -2.95 6.95 6.66
CA ILE A 99 -2.69 6.34 5.35
C ILE A 99 -2.84 7.36 4.21
N SER A 100 -3.78 8.32 4.35
CA SER A 100 -3.91 9.44 3.40
C SER A 100 -2.66 10.33 3.42
N ARG A 101 -2.17 10.69 4.62
CA ARG A 101 -0.94 11.46 4.80
C ARG A 101 0.27 10.74 4.18
N CYS A 102 0.39 9.43 4.39
CA CYS A 102 1.46 8.62 3.80
C CYS A 102 1.41 8.65 2.27
N TRP A 103 0.21 8.53 1.69
CA TRP A 103 0.05 8.61 0.24
C TRP A 103 0.40 10.00 -0.31
N GLU A 104 0.01 11.08 0.36
CA GLU A 104 0.37 12.45 -0.02
C GLU A 104 1.89 12.66 -0.03
N GLN A 105 2.60 12.10 0.95
CA GLN A 105 4.07 12.12 1.00
C GLN A 105 4.71 11.42 -0.21
N VAL A 106 4.15 10.29 -0.64
CA VAL A 106 4.60 9.60 -1.86
C VAL A 106 4.27 10.42 -3.10
N ALA A 107 3.04 10.92 -3.23
CA ALA A 107 2.61 11.68 -4.38
C ALA A 107 3.46 12.95 -4.61
N ALA A 108 3.87 13.62 -3.53
CA ALA A 108 4.76 14.78 -3.58
C ALA A 108 6.18 14.46 -4.12
N ARG A 109 6.58 13.18 -4.11
CA ARG A 109 7.88 12.70 -4.61
C ARG A 109 7.82 12.18 -6.05
N LEU A 110 6.64 12.08 -6.63
CA LEU A 110 6.48 11.61 -8.00
C LEU A 110 6.80 12.73 -9.01
N PRO A 111 7.34 12.39 -10.19
CA PRO A 111 7.60 13.38 -11.24
C PRO A 111 6.32 14.08 -11.70
N ALA A 112 6.43 15.31 -12.20
CA ALA A 112 5.27 16.08 -12.70
C ALA A 112 4.45 15.37 -13.80
N ALA A 113 5.04 14.41 -14.52
CA ALA A 113 4.34 13.58 -15.50
C ALA A 113 3.27 12.65 -14.90
N TYR A 114 3.24 12.51 -13.56
CA TYR A 114 2.28 11.73 -12.80
C TYR A 114 1.15 12.60 -12.20
N GLY A 115 1.22 13.93 -12.35
CA GLY A 115 0.26 14.91 -11.81
C GLY A 115 -0.99 15.12 -12.65
#